data_AF-A0A8T2ZC50-F1
#
_entry.id   AF-A0A8T2ZC50-F1
#
_cell.length_a   1.000
_cell.length_b   1.000
_cell.length_c   1.000
_cell.angle_alpha   90.00
_cell.angle_beta   90.00
_cell.angle_gamma   90.00
#
_symmetry.space_group_name_H-M   'P 1'
#
loop_
_entity.id
_entity.type
_entity.pdbx_description
1 polymer ?
#
loop_
_entity_poly.entity_id
_entity_poly.type
_entity_poly.pdbx_seq_one_letter_code
_entity_poly.pdbx_strand_id
1 'polypeptide(L)' 'MGSSSTVDISAMQEIMLEFRAGKMVFVGKKFVHDSRKGLVRIGRGDEGLLHFQWLDRNLNAVED' A
#
# COMPACT_ATOMS: atom_id res chain seq x y z
N MET A 1 10.16 17.06 -20.79
CA MET A 1 8.96 17.24 -19.95
C MET A 1 8.38 15.87 -19.65
N GLY A 2 8.28 15.51 -18.37
CA GLY A 2 7.47 14.43 -17.80
C GLY A 2 7.64 13.02 -18.35
N SER A 3 8.71 12.31 -17.95
CA SER A 3 8.67 10.85 -17.96
C SER A 3 7.64 10.44 -16.91
N SER A 4 6.46 10.00 -17.35
CA SER A 4 5.47 9.37 -16.49
C SER A 4 6.06 8.04 -16.05
N SER A 5 6.79 8.06 -14.94
CA SER A 5 7.09 6.85 -14.18
C SER A 5 5.74 6.33 -13.68
N THR A 6 5.09 5.49 -14.47
CA THR A 6 4.32 4.39 -13.90
C THR A 6 5.34 3.66 -13.03
N VAL A 7 5.35 4.01 -11.75
CA VAL A 7 6.22 3.38 -10.77
C VAL A 7 5.79 1.93 -10.83
N ASP A 8 6.59 1.08 -11.47
CA ASP A 8 6.51 -0.35 -11.26
C ASP A 8 6.54 -0.49 -9.75
N ILE A 9 5.39 -0.84 -9.17
CA ILE A 9 5.27 -1.06 -7.73
C ILE A 9 6.16 -2.27 -7.50
N SER A 10 7.42 -1.96 -7.16
CA SER A 10 8.54 -2.90 -7.09
C SER A 10 8.05 -4.15 -6.42
N ALA A 11 8.08 -5.27 -7.15
CA ALA A 11 7.66 -6.55 -6.62
C ALA A 11 8.50 -6.81 -5.38
N MET A 12 7.91 -6.66 -4.19
CA MET A 12 8.64 -6.80 -2.94
C MET A 12 9.34 -8.15 -2.93
N GLN A 13 10.67 -8.11 -2.82
CA GLN A 13 11.51 -9.31 -2.87
C GLN A 13 11.32 -10.18 -1.63
N GLU A 14 11.11 -9.51 -0.48
CA GLU A 14 10.89 -10.16 0.80
C GLU A 14 9.72 -9.50 1.54
N ILE A 15 8.76 -10.32 1.97
CA ILE A 15 7.67 -9.89 2.85
C ILE A 15 8.06 -10.26 4.28
N MET A 16 8.31 -9.24 5.10
CA MET A 16 8.69 -9.42 6.50
C MET A 16 7.47 -9.51 7.43
N LEU A 17 6.41 -8.78 7.12
CA LEU A 17 5.18 -8.76 7.89
C LEU A 17 3.98 -8.53 6.98
N GLU A 18 2.90 -9.26 7.23
CA GLU A 18 1.62 -9.07 6.56
C GLU A 18 0.46 -9.32 7.54
N PHE A 19 -0.53 -8.44 7.54
CA PHE A 19 -1.75 -8.60 8.33
C PHE A 19 -2.95 -7.86 7.74
N ARG A 20 -4.15 -8.34 8.08
CA ARG A 20 -5.41 -7.72 7.63
C ARG A 20 -5.71 -6.48 8.45
N ALA A 21 -5.80 -5.32 7.79
CA ALA A 21 -6.21 -4.06 8.41
C ALA A 21 -6.84 -3.13 7.38
N GLY A 22 -7.88 -2.41 7.78
CA GLY A 22 -8.43 -1.29 7.01
C GLY A 22 -7.61 -0.01 7.20
N LYS A 23 -7.93 1.03 6.45
CA LYS A 23 -7.34 2.37 6.62
C LYS A 23 -8.37 3.38 7.09
N MET A 24 -7.90 4.51 7.57
CA MET A 24 -8.73 5.69 7.84
C MET A 24 -8.28 6.81 6.92
N VAL A 25 -9.23 7.56 6.40
CA VAL A 25 -8.98 8.70 5.53
C VAL A 25 -9.42 9.98 6.23
N PHE A 26 -8.71 11.07 5.93
CA PHE A 26 -9.04 12.38 6.47
C PHE A 26 -10.10 13.04 5.59
N VAL A 27 -11.27 13.34 6.15
CA VAL A 27 -12.35 14.07 5.47
C VAL A 27 -12.56 15.39 6.21
N GLY A 28 -12.06 16.48 5.63
CA GLY A 28 -12.12 17.81 6.22
C GLY A 28 -11.24 17.96 7.47
N LYS A 29 -11.78 17.64 8.65
CA LYS A 29 -11.08 17.67 9.96
C LYS A 29 -11.31 16.41 10.80
N LYS A 30 -11.90 15.37 10.22
CA LYS A 30 -12.26 14.13 10.91
C LYS A 30 -11.64 12.94 10.21
N PHE A 31 -11.35 11.90 10.97
CA PHE A 31 -11.01 10.60 10.41
C PHE A 31 -12.30 9.82 10.13
N VAL A 32 -12.40 9.28 8.92
CA VAL A 32 -13.50 8.40 8.50
C VAL A 32 -12.88 7.05 8.16
N HIS A 33 -13.51 5.96 8.59
CA HIS A 33 -13.03 4.62 8.27
C HIS A 33 -13.26 4.33 6.79
N ASP A 34 -12.26 3.75 6.12
CA ASP A 34 -12.44 3.14 4.80
C ASP A 34 -13.09 1.76 5.01
N SER A 35 -14.23 1.51 4.37
CA SER A 35 -14.99 0.26 4.51
C SER A 35 -14.39 -0.91 3.71
N ARG A 36 -13.38 -0.64 2.88
CA ARG A 36 -12.73 -1.65 2.05
C ARG A 36 -11.85 -2.58 2.88
N LYS A 37 -11.78 -3.83 2.46
CA LYS A 37 -10.98 -4.86 3.14
C LYS A 37 -9.52 -4.69 2.72
N GLY A 38 -8.73 -4.11 3.62
CA GLY A 38 -7.31 -3.91 3.38
C GLY A 38 -6.40 -5.05 3.82
N LEU A 39 -5.18 -5.03 3.30
CA LEU A 39 -4.05 -5.85 3.72
C LEU A 39 -2.83 -4.91 3.84
N VAL A 40 -2.22 -4.88 5.03
CA VAL A 40 -0.97 -4.14 5.25
C VAL A 40 0.19 -5.10 5.06
N ARG A 41 1.19 -4.67 4.29
CA ARG A 41 2.40 -5.43 4.00
C ARG A 41 3.64 -4.56 4.25
N ILE A 42 4.62 -5.12 4.92
CA ILE A 42 5.92 -4.50 5.18
C ILE A 42 7.02 -5.44 4.73
N GLY A 43 8.02 -4.91 4.05
CA GLY A 43 9.12 -5.73 3.53
C GLY A 43 10.07 -4.93 2.65
N ARG A 44 10.95 -5.63 1.94
CA ARG A 44 12.07 -5.02 1.23
C ARG A 44 11.92 -5.16 -0.27
N GLY A 45 12.12 -4.07 -1.00
CA GLY A 45 12.17 -4.05 -2.46
C GLY A 45 13.57 -4.39 -2.98
N ASP A 46 13.67 -4.65 -4.28
CA ASP A 46 14.91 -4.98 -4.99
C ASP A 46 15.96 -3.86 -4.90
N GLU A 47 15.52 -2.61 -4.73
CA GLU A 47 16.37 -1.46 -4.48
C GLU A 47 16.96 -1.43 -3.06
N GLY A 48 16.59 -2.40 -2.22
CA GLY A 48 17.05 -2.54 -0.85
C GLY A 48 16.36 -1.60 0.15
N LEU A 49 15.33 -0.86 -0.27
CA LEU A 49 14.50 0.00 0.58
C LEU A 49 13.36 -0.79 1.23
N LEU A 50 12.93 -0.31 2.40
CA LEU A 50 11.78 -0.85 3.12
C LEU A 50 10.49 -0.17 2.65
N HIS A 51 9.52 -0.98 2.24
CA HIS A 51 8.20 -0.56 1.79
C HIS A 51 7.17 -0.83 2.87
N PHE A 52 6.24 0.10 3.00
CA PHE A 52 5.00 -0.06 3.74
C PHE A 52 3.87 0.11 2.73
N GLN A 53 3.08 -0.95 2.50
CA GLN A 53 2.04 -0.95 1.49
C GLN A 53 0.68 -1.29 2.11
N TRP A 54 -0.37 -0.68 1.57
CA TRP A 54 -1.76 -1.04 1.79
C TRP A 54 -2.40 -1.49 0.48
N LEU A 55 -2.92 -2.71 0.48
CA LEU A 55 -3.59 -3.32 -0.67
C LEU A 55 -5.10 -3.41 -0.45
N ASP A 56 -5.88 -3.05 -1.47
CA ASP A 56 -7.30 -3.36 -1.51
C ASP A 56 -7.49 -4.83 -1.91
N ARG A 57 -8.06 -5.64 -1.03
CA ARG A 57 -8.26 -7.08 -1.28
C ARG A 57 -9.42 -7.38 -2.23
N ASN A 58 -10.29 -6.42 -2.51
CA ASN A 58 -11.36 -6.61 -3.48
C ASN A 58 -10.83 -6.46 -4.91
N LEU A 59 -9.95 -5.48 -5.13
CA LEU A 59 -9.33 -5.19 -6.43
C LEU A 59 -7.98 -5.90 -6.61
N ASN A 60 -7.43 -6.42 -5.52
CA ASN A 60 -6.07 -6.98 -5.44
C ASN A 60 -5.01 -6.00 -5.97
N ALA A 61 -5.18 -4.72 -5.64
CA ALA A 61 -4.34 -3.62 -6.10
C ALA A 61 -3.68 -2.92 -4.91
N VAL A 62 -2.40 -2.56 -5.06
CA VAL A 62 -1.67 -1.71 -4.12
C VAL A 62 -2.14 -0.27 -4.34
N GLU A 63 -2.56 0.41 -3.27
CA GLU A 63 -2.98 1.81 -3.36
C GLU A 63 -1.99 2.78 -2.73
N ASP A 64 -1.47 2.41 -1.56
CA ASP A 64 -0.53 3.21 -0.77
C ASP A 64 0.69 2.34 -0.43
#